data_AF-A0A937CAX7-F1
#
_entry.id   AF-A0A937CAX7-F1
#
_cell.length_a   1.000
_cell.length_b   1.000
_cell.length_c   1.000
_cell.angle_alpha   90.00
_cell.angle_beta   90.00
_cell.angle_gamma   90.00
#
_symmetry.space_group_name_H-M   'P 1'
#
loop_
_entity.id
_entity.type
_entity.pdbx_description
1 polymer ?
#
loop_
_entity_poly.entity_id
_entity_poly.type
_entity_poly.pdbx_seq_one_letter_code
_entity_poly.pdbx_strand_id
1 'polypeptide(L)' 'MKKCATKKELAILYNIHPQTLTKWINNVPNLKLDPKQRIFTPKQLKIIYEHLGEP' A
#
# COMPACT_ATOMS: atom_id res chain seq x y z
N MET A 1 -11.32 -3.78 -11.78
CA MET A 1 -10.42 -3.14 -10.80
C MET A 1 -10.70 -3.74 -9.43
N LYS A 2 -9.72 -4.41 -8.80
CA LYS A 2 -9.90 -4.94 -7.44
C LYS A 2 -10.19 -3.78 -6.48
N LYS A 3 -11.33 -3.89 -5.80
CA LYS A 3 -11.93 -2.87 -4.94
C LYS A 3 -11.24 -2.94 -3.58
N CYS A 4 -10.21 -2.13 -3.39
CA CYS A 4 -9.46 -2.04 -2.14
C CYS A 4 -8.58 -3.27 -1.83
N ALA A 5 -7.52 -3.04 -1.08
CA ALA A 5 -6.63 -4.11 -0.62
C ALA A 5 -6.11 -3.77 0.78
N THR A 6 -5.87 -4.79 1.59
CA THR A 6 -5.24 -4.66 2.90
C THR A 6 -3.72 -4.56 2.79
N LYS A 7 -3.06 -4.11 3.85
CA LYS A 7 -1.58 -4.18 3.96
C LYS A 7 -1.05 -5.59 3.74
N LYS A 8 -1.74 -6.61 4.24
CA LYS A 8 -1.32 -8.01 4.09
C LYS A 8 -1.39 -8.44 2.63
N GLU A 9 -2.47 -8.10 1.94
CA GLU A 9 -2.62 -8.40 0.50
C GLU A 9 -1.58 -7.67 -0.34
N LEU A 10 -1.29 -6.40 -0.08
CA LEU A 10 -0.20 -5.70 -0.78
C LEU A 10 1.14 -6.37 -0.53
N ALA A 11 1.43 -6.77 0.71
CA ALA A 11 2.71 -7.38 1.03
C ALA A 11 2.91 -8.69 0.26
N ILE A 12 1.83 -9.48 0.13
CA ILE A 12 1.83 -10.69 -0.68
C ILE A 12 2.05 -10.38 -2.17
N LEU A 13 1.37 -9.36 -2.71
CA LEU A 13 1.53 -8.95 -4.12
C LEU A 13 2.98 -8.56 -4.45
N TYR A 14 3.60 -7.75 -3.60
CA TYR A 14 4.99 -7.34 -3.77
C TYR A 14 6.02 -8.40 -3.36
N ASN A 15 5.57 -9.58 -2.91
CA ASN A 15 6.44 -10.65 -2.39
C ASN A 15 7.41 -10.15 -1.28
N ILE A 16 6.91 -9.31 -0.38
CA ILE A 16 7.71 -8.76 0.74
C ILE A 16 7.03 -8.99 2.08
N HIS A 17 7.83 -8.90 3.15
CA HIS A 17 7.30 -8.96 4.49
C HIS A 17 6.40 -7.73 4.80
N PRO A 18 5.28 -7.87 5.51
CA PRO A 18 4.37 -6.76 5.82
C PRO A 18 5.03 -5.57 6.55
N GLN A 19 6.06 -5.85 7.34
CA GLN A 19 6.85 -4.79 8.00
C GLN A 19 7.66 -3.97 7.00
N THR A 20 8.24 -4.61 5.98
CA THR A 20 8.97 -3.95 4.89
C THR A 20 8.03 -3.06 4.09
N LEU A 21 6.88 -3.60 3.71
CA LEU A 21 5.84 -2.82 3.03
C LEU A 21 5.43 -1.59 3.86
N THR A 22 5.25 -1.74 5.18
CA THR A 22 4.91 -0.60 6.05
C THR A 22 5.96 0.51 6.00
N LYS A 23 7.25 0.13 6.01
CA LYS A 23 8.34 1.11 5.85
C LYS A 23 8.29 1.80 4.49
N TRP A 24 8.05 1.06 3.41
CA TRP A 24 7.96 1.63 2.06
C TRP A 24 6.79 2.60 1.93
N ILE A 25 5.60 2.18 2.35
CA ILE A 25 4.39 2.99 2.29
C ILE A 25 4.52 4.28 3.12
N ASN A 26 5.21 4.22 4.27
CA ASN A 26 5.48 5.43 5.08
C ASN A 26 6.42 6.43 4.39
N ASN A 27 7.22 6.00 3.41
CA ASN A 27 8.08 6.88 2.62
C ASN A 27 7.39 7.40 1.35
N VAL A 28 6.18 6.94 1.02
CA VAL A 28 5.44 7.41 -0.16
C VAL A 28 4.96 8.85 0.10
N PRO A 29 5.44 9.84 -0.67
CA PRO A 29 5.00 11.23 -0.51
C PRO A 29 3.52 11.36 -0.88
N ASN A 30 2.80 12.26 -0.21
CA ASN A 30 1.37 12.54 -0.42
C ASN A 30 0.41 11.39 -0.10
N LEU A 31 0.90 10.29 0.46
CA LEU A 31 0.04 9.21 0.93
C LEU A 31 -0.45 9.49 2.35
N LYS A 32 -1.69 9.96 2.47
CA LYS A 32 -2.35 10.09 3.78
C LYS A 32 -2.82 8.73 4.26
N LEU A 33 -2.22 8.24 5.34
CA LEU A 33 -2.60 7.01 6.01
C LEU A 33 -3.17 7.35 7.38
N ASP A 34 -4.37 6.85 7.67
CA ASP A 34 -4.85 6.83 9.05
C ASP A 34 -4.22 5.60 9.76
N PRO A 35 -3.65 5.74 10.97
CA PRO A 35 -3.02 4.63 11.69
C PRO A 35 -3.99 3.48 12.02
N LYS A 36 -5.29 3.75 12.08
CA LYS A 36 -6.36 2.74 12.27
C LYS A 36 -6.85 2.16 10.95
N GLN A 37 -6.38 2.68 9.81
CA GLN A 37 -6.80 2.23 8.48
C GLN A 37 -6.28 0.82 8.19
N ARG A 38 -7.20 -0.11 7.99
CA ARG A 38 -6.90 -1.51 7.64
C ARG A 38 -6.90 -1.78 6.14
N ILE A 39 -7.63 -0.97 5.37
CA ILE A 39 -7.94 -1.18 3.95
C ILE A 39 -7.50 0.06 3.17
N PHE A 40 -6.72 -0.12 2.11
CA PHE A 40 -6.35 0.95 1.18
C PHE A 40 -7.46 1.18 0.17
N THR A 41 -7.82 2.44 -0.02
CA THR A 41 -8.73 2.86 -1.08
C THR A 41 -8.07 2.76 -2.45
N PRO A 42 -8.84 2.66 -3.55
CA PRO A 42 -8.27 2.64 -4.90
C PRO A 42 -7.36 3.84 -5.21
N LYS A 43 -7.65 5.03 -4.66
CA LYS A 43 -6.81 6.23 -4.81
C LYS A 43 -5.45 6.06 -4.12
N GLN A 44 -5.44 5.52 -2.92
CA GLN A 44 -4.19 5.24 -2.19
C GLN A 44 -3.38 4.15 -2.87
N LEU A 45 -4.04 3.09 -3.36
CA LEU A 45 -3.37 2.04 -4.12
C LEU A 45 -2.70 2.60 -5.37
N LYS A 46 -3.37 3.48 -6.09
CA LYS A 46 -2.79 4.15 -7.26
C LYS A 46 -1.51 4.90 -6.90
N ILE A 47 -1.53 5.71 -5.83
CA ILE A 47 -0.34 6.46 -5.37
C ILE A 47 0.79 5.50 -4.97
N ILE A 48 0.45 4.42 -4.26
CA ILE A 48 1.43 3.40 -3.85
C ILE A 48 2.07 2.74 -5.08
N TYR A 49 1.27 2.34 -6.06
CA TYR A 49 1.75 1.70 -7.30
C TYR A 49 2.54 2.67 -8.18
N GLU A 50 2.14 3.93 -8.27
CA GLU A 50 2.89 4.98 -8.99
C GLU A 50 4.27 5.23 -8.36
N HIS A 51 4.38 5.10 -7.03
CA HIS A 51 5.64 5.35 -6.33
C HIS A 51 6.55 4.12 -6.19
N LEU A 52 5.98 2.96 -5.88
CA LEU A 52 6.72 1.71 -5.63
C LEU A 52 6.84 0.83 -6.88
N GLY A 53 6.15 1.17 -7.97
CA GLY A 53 5.98 0.32 -9.16
C GLY A 53 4.80 -0.64 -9.02
N GLU A 54 4.21 -1.04 -10.15
CA GLU A 54 3.18 -2.09 -10.15
C GLU A 54 3.83 -3.46 -9.84
N PRO A 55 3.33 -4.22 -8.86
CA PRO A 55 3.83 -5.54 -8.51
C PRO A 55 3.45 -6.62 -9.53
#